data_AF-A0A2V3JB83-F1
#
_entry.id   AF-A0A2V3JB83-F1
#
_cell.length_a   1.000
_cell.length_b   1.000
_cell.length_c   1.000
_cell.angle_alpha   90.00
_cell.angle_beta   90.00
_cell.angle_gamma   90.00
#
_symmetry.space_group_name_H-M   'P 1'
#
loop_
_entity.id
_entity.type
_entity.pdbx_description
1 polymer ?
#
loop_
_entity_poly.entity_id
_entity_poly.type
_entity_poly.pdbx_seq_one_letter_code
_entity_poly.pdbx_strand_id
1 'polypeptide(L)'
;MSSENRIDDAVDSDEHVVEVKDKDGVPVFLAEVVWNEHILLRHPEIEPYKDLITQTIENPDVRHIDPEDERVMLYYKAVPEDARPFRKASFIRVVVKYLYPEEYNNLTMSY
;
A
#
# COMPACT_ATOMS: atom_id res chain seq x y z
N MET A 1 20.24 -45.45 -5.20
CA MET A 1 19.50 -45.09 -3.98
C MET A 1 20.26 -43.91 -3.41
N SER A 2 19.92 -42.68 -3.83
CA SER A 2 18.91 -41.83 -3.18
C SER A 2 19.38 -41.53 -1.74
N SER A 3 19.75 -40.30 -1.38
CA SER A 3 18.92 -39.11 -1.55
C SER A 3 19.77 -37.86 -1.79
N GLU A 4 19.35 -37.07 -2.78
CA GLU A 4 19.64 -35.64 -2.88
C GLU A 4 19.16 -34.96 -1.61
N ASN A 5 20.05 -34.28 -0.88
CA ASN A 5 19.62 -33.29 0.09
C ASN A 5 19.60 -31.95 -0.65
N ARG A 6 18.46 -31.67 -1.27
CA ARG A 6 18.12 -30.33 -1.78
C ARG A 6 18.14 -29.39 -0.59
N ILE A 7 19.13 -28.51 -0.54
CA ILE A 7 19.03 -27.29 0.24
C ILE A 7 18.17 -26.40 -0.64
N ASP A 8 16.86 -26.48 -0.44
CA ASP A 8 15.91 -25.62 -1.13
C ASP A 8 16.19 -24.18 -0.69
N ASP A 9 16.75 -23.41 -1.63
CA ASP A 9 16.69 -21.95 -1.64
C ASP A 9 15.22 -21.51 -1.51
N ALA A 10 14.84 -21.06 -0.33
CA ALA A 10 13.66 -20.21 -0.14
C ALA A 10 14.08 -19.02 0.71
N VAL A 11 14.67 -18.06 0.01
CA VAL A 11 15.03 -16.73 0.48
C VAL A 11 13.77 -16.03 0.98
N ASP A 12 13.83 -15.62 2.25
CA ASP A 12 13.24 -14.41 2.83
C ASP A 12 11.78 -14.13 2.44
N SER A 13 10.84 -14.73 3.16
CA SER A 13 9.52 -14.15 3.28
C SER A 13 9.66 -12.86 4.09
N ASP A 14 9.96 -11.76 3.39
CA ASP A 14 9.66 -10.41 3.85
C ASP A 14 8.19 -10.44 4.32
N GLU A 15 7.97 -10.45 5.64
CA GLU A 15 6.62 -10.51 6.19
C GLU A 15 5.89 -9.23 5.76
N HIS A 16 4.91 -9.36 4.87
CA HIS A 16 4.11 -8.23 4.42
C HIS A 16 3.00 -7.97 5.45
N VAL A 17 2.98 -6.76 5.99
CA VAL A 17 1.92 -6.32 6.90
C VAL A 17 0.65 -6.00 6.12
N VAL A 18 0.76 -5.50 4.88
CA VAL A 18 -0.39 -5.31 3.98
C VAL A 18 -0.05 -5.92 2.62
N GLU A 19 -0.96 -6.74 2.12
CA GLU A 19 -1.00 -7.23 0.75
C GLU A 19 -2.40 -6.93 0.21
N VAL A 20 -2.48 -6.06 -0.79
CA VAL A 20 -3.75 -5.55 -1.30
C VAL A 20 -3.63 -5.27 -2.79
N LYS A 21 -4.74 -5.31 -3.52
CA LYS A 21 -4.77 -4.81 -4.90
C LYS A 21 -5.31 -3.39 -4.90
N ASP A 22 -4.67 -2.51 -5.64
CA ASP A 22 -5.23 -1.18 -5.86
C ASP A 22 -6.50 -1.24 -6.71
N LYS A 23 -7.11 -0.07 -6.92
CA LYS A 23 -8.34 0.09 -7.70
C LYS A 23 -8.23 -0.41 -9.16
N ASP A 24 -7.04 -0.53 -9.73
CA ASP A 24 -6.81 -1.09 -11.08
C ASP A 24 -6.43 -2.58 -11.06
N GLY A 25 -6.38 -3.19 -9.87
CA GLY A 25 -6.03 -4.58 -9.68
C GLY A 25 -4.52 -4.82 -9.54
N VAL A 26 -3.70 -3.76 -9.45
CA VAL A 26 -2.25 -3.91 -9.33
C VAL A 26 -1.88 -4.21 -7.89
N PRO A 27 -1.05 -5.23 -7.63
CA PRO A 27 -0.70 -5.59 -6.27
C PRO A 27 0.19 -4.54 -5.61
N VAL A 28 -0.16 -4.19 -4.38
CA VAL A 28 0.53 -3.27 -3.48
C VAL A 28 0.92 -4.06 -2.23
N PHE A 29 2.21 -3.98 -1.90
CA PHE A 29 2.79 -4.66 -0.76
C PHE A 29 3.39 -3.65 0.21
N LEU A 30 3.16 -3.86 1.49
CA LEU A 30 3.80 -3.11 2.57
C LEU A 30 4.57 -4.09 3.44
N ALA A 31 5.90 -4.03 3.35
CA ALA A 31 6.79 -4.80 4.21
C ALA A 31 6.66 -4.39 5.68
N GLU A 32 6.79 -5.36 6.58
CA GLU A 32 6.75 -5.12 8.03
C GLU A 32 7.79 -4.11 8.49
N VAL A 33 9.00 -4.18 7.96
CA VAL A 33 10.08 -3.24 8.28
C VAL A 33 9.67 -1.79 7.96
N VAL A 34 9.02 -1.57 6.81
CA VAL A 34 8.53 -0.24 6.44
C VAL A 34 7.41 0.21 7.36
N TRP A 35 6.48 -0.69 7.73
CA TRP A 35 5.42 -0.38 8.67
C TRP A 35 5.97 0.05 10.03
N ASN A 36 6.83 -0.76 10.63
CA ASN A 36 7.33 -0.55 11.99
C ASN A 36 8.38 0.56 12.06
N GLU A 37 9.36 0.58 11.15
CA GLU A 37 10.54 1.46 11.26
C GLU A 37 10.37 2.81 10.55
N HIS A 38 9.44 2.93 9.60
CA HIS A 38 9.22 4.17 8.86
C HIS A 38 7.88 4.82 9.15
N ILE A 39 6.79 4.05 9.05
CA ILE A 39 5.44 4.59 9.17
C ILE A 39 5.08 4.81 10.64
N LEU A 40 5.07 3.75 11.46
CA LEU A 40 4.71 3.86 12.88
C LEU A 40 5.72 4.68 13.69
N LEU A 41 6.98 4.71 13.28
CA LEU A 41 7.99 5.58 13.91
C LEU A 41 7.63 7.07 13.80
N ARG A 42 7.03 7.50 12.67
CA ARG A 42 6.70 8.92 12.41
C ARG A 42 5.24 9.25 12.65
N HIS A 43 4.39 8.26 12.53
CA HIS A 43 2.94 8.36 12.59
C HIS A 43 2.36 7.21 13.43
N PRO A 44 2.74 7.07 14.71
CA PRO A 44 2.27 5.97 15.55
C PRO A 44 0.74 5.92 15.65
N GLU A 45 0.07 7.06 15.48
CA GLU A 45 -1.38 7.18 15.46
C GLU A 45 -2.11 6.39 14.36
N ILE A 46 -1.40 5.97 13.31
CA ILE A 46 -2.01 5.29 12.17
C ILE A 46 -2.16 3.79 12.41
N GLU A 47 -1.53 3.24 13.45
CA GLU A 47 -1.55 1.81 13.80
C GLU A 47 -2.96 1.20 13.79
N PRO A 48 -3.98 1.79 14.46
CA PRO A 48 -5.32 1.20 14.47
C PRO A 48 -6.09 1.39 13.15
N TYR A 49 -5.54 2.11 12.17
CA TYR A 49 -6.19 2.41 10.88
C TYR A 49 -5.69 1.52 9.74
N LYS A 50 -5.00 0.42 10.03
CA LYS A 50 -4.50 -0.51 9.02
C LYS A 50 -5.58 -0.96 8.02
N ASP A 51 -6.77 -1.32 8.51
CA ASP A 51 -7.89 -1.71 7.63
C ASP A 51 -8.37 -0.56 6.74
N LEU A 52 -8.39 0.65 7.27
CA LEU A 52 -8.77 1.84 6.51
C LEU A 52 -7.72 2.17 5.44
N ILE A 53 -6.43 1.93 5.70
CA ILE A 53 -5.35 2.05 4.71
C ILE A 53 -5.60 1.07 3.55
N THR A 54 -5.85 -0.20 3.85
CA THR A 54 -6.20 -1.22 2.84
C THR A 54 -7.41 -0.77 2.01
N GLN A 55 -8.50 -0.37 2.67
CA GLN A 55 -9.71 0.11 1.99
C GLN A 55 -9.49 1.38 1.15
N THR A 56 -8.50 2.21 1.52
CA THR A 56 -8.13 3.41 0.78
C THR A 56 -7.39 3.07 -0.51
N ILE A 57 -6.61 1.99 -0.51
CA ILE A 57 -5.91 1.49 -1.70
C ILE A 57 -6.90 0.80 -2.65
N GLU A 58 -7.76 -0.08 -2.14
CA GLU A 58 -8.73 -0.84 -2.96
C GLU A 58 -9.81 0.04 -3.57
N ASN A 59 -10.38 0.94 -2.77
CA ASN A 59 -11.51 1.76 -3.17
C ASN A 59 -11.37 3.20 -2.62
N PRO A 60 -10.44 3.99 -3.18
CA PRO A 60 -10.29 5.41 -2.86
C PRO A 60 -11.49 6.21 -3.34
N ASP A 61 -11.79 7.29 -2.61
CA ASP A 61 -12.72 8.33 -3.08
C ASP A 61 -12.07 9.15 -4.21
N VAL A 62 -10.78 9.49 -4.03
CA VAL A 62 -9.97 10.23 -4.99
C VAL A 62 -8.59 9.59 -5.08
N ARG A 63 -8.06 9.47 -6.29
CA ARG A 63 -6.65 9.14 -6.52
C ARG A 63 -6.07 9.98 -7.65
N HIS A 64 -4.78 10.29 -7.58
CA HIS A 64 -4.04 10.95 -8.66
C HIS A 64 -2.55 10.65 -8.56
N ILE A 65 -1.88 10.73 -9.71
CA ILE A 65 -0.43 10.63 -9.82
C ILE A 65 0.18 11.89 -9.19
N ASP A 66 1.25 11.71 -8.42
CA ASP A 66 2.01 12.80 -7.86
C ASP A 66 2.64 13.64 -8.99
N PRO A 67 2.53 14.98 -8.96
CA PRO A 67 3.04 15.82 -10.04
C PRO A 67 4.58 15.85 -10.13
N GLU A 68 5.29 15.41 -9.09
CA GLU A 68 6.76 15.41 -9.01
C GLU A 68 7.37 14.03 -9.31
N ASP A 69 6.66 12.93 -9.06
CA ASP A 69 7.12 11.56 -9.36
C ASP A 69 5.98 10.71 -9.93
N GLU A 70 6.04 10.39 -11.23
CA GLU A 70 5.01 9.61 -11.94
C GLU A 70 4.80 8.20 -11.38
N ARG A 71 5.76 7.71 -10.59
CA ARG A 71 5.68 6.41 -9.90
C ARG A 71 4.88 6.47 -8.62
N VAL A 72 4.55 7.67 -8.15
CA VAL A 72 3.86 7.86 -6.88
C VAL A 72 2.38 8.12 -7.17
N MET A 73 1.52 7.34 -6.52
CA MET A 73 0.08 7.51 -6.55
C MET A 73 -0.40 7.90 -5.17
N LEU A 74 -1.21 8.95 -5.13
CA LEU A 74 -1.80 9.49 -3.92
C LEU A 74 -3.25 9.04 -3.83
N TYR A 75 -3.59 8.27 -2.80
CA TYR A 75 -4.91 7.75 -2.52
C TYR A 75 -5.55 8.49 -1.34
N TYR A 76 -6.80 8.92 -1.49
CA TYR A 76 -7.54 9.64 -0.47
C TYR A 76 -8.86 8.94 -0.18
N LYS A 77 -9.19 8.85 1.11
CA LYS A 77 -10.49 8.33 1.56
C LYS A 77 -10.99 9.15 2.75
N ALA A 78 -12.24 9.57 2.70
CA ALA A 78 -12.89 10.27 3.80
C ALA A 78 -12.97 9.34 5.02
N VAL A 79 -12.74 9.90 6.20
CA VAL A 79 -12.91 9.16 7.45
C VAL A 79 -14.27 9.53 8.07
N PRO A 80 -15.17 8.54 8.29
CA PRO A 80 -16.43 8.75 8.99
C PRO A 80 -16.22 9.42 10.35
N GLU A 81 -17.14 10.29 10.76
CA GLU A 81 -17.00 11.09 12.00
C GLU A 81 -16.78 10.25 13.26
N ASP A 82 -17.46 9.11 13.33
CA ASP A 82 -17.40 8.11 14.37
C ASP A 82 -16.10 7.28 14.35
N ALA A 83 -15.39 7.25 13.22
CA ALA A 83 -14.14 6.52 13.02
C ALA A 83 -12.91 7.44 12.91
N ARG A 84 -13.04 8.76 13.13
CA ARG A 84 -11.93 9.70 12.96
C ARG A 84 -10.80 9.43 13.98
N PRO A 85 -9.54 9.25 13.52
CA PRO A 85 -8.37 9.17 14.40
C PRO A 85 -8.25 10.35 15.33
N PHE A 86 -8.59 11.51 14.80
CA PHE A 86 -8.52 12.78 15.49
C PHE A 86 -9.66 13.66 15.01
N ARG A 87 -10.12 14.57 15.87
CA ARG A 87 -11.22 15.51 15.55
C ARG A 87 -11.05 16.28 14.24
N LYS A 88 -9.82 16.42 13.72
CA LYS A 88 -9.51 17.15 12.48
C LYS A 88 -9.21 16.26 11.26
N ALA A 89 -8.95 14.96 11.44
CA ALA A 89 -8.60 14.08 10.34
C ALA A 89 -9.87 13.67 9.58
N SER A 90 -10.26 14.49 8.60
CA SER A 90 -11.47 14.27 7.79
C SER A 90 -11.25 13.26 6.67
N PHE A 91 -9.98 12.95 6.37
CA PHE A 91 -9.57 11.97 5.37
C PHE A 91 -8.23 11.35 5.78
N ILE A 92 -7.96 10.16 5.24
CA ILE A 92 -6.64 9.55 5.22
C ILE A 92 -6.03 9.74 3.83
N ARG A 93 -4.71 9.97 3.79
CA ARG A 93 -3.93 10.02 2.57
C ARG A 93 -2.90 8.89 2.61
N VAL A 94 -2.99 7.95 1.68
CA VAL A 94 -2.03 6.86 1.51
C VAL A 94 -1.17 7.17 0.28
N VAL A 95 0.15 7.11 0.45
CA VAL A 95 1.13 7.37 -0.60
C VAL A 95 1.72 6.03 -1.00
N VAL A 96 1.50 5.63 -2.26
CA VAL A 96 2.04 4.38 -2.80
C VAL A 96 3.06 4.72 -3.86
N LYS A 97 4.27 4.16 -3.76
CA LYS A 97 5.30 4.28 -4.78
C LYS A 97 5.45 2.95 -5.51
N TYR A 98 5.22 2.97 -6.81
CA TYR A 98 5.35 1.80 -7.66
C TYR A 98 6.77 1.68 -8.20
N LEU A 99 7.32 0.46 -8.13
CA LEU A 99 8.66 0.19 -8.65
C LEU A 99 8.67 0.10 -10.19
N TYR A 100 7.55 -0.31 -10.79
CA TYR A 100 7.40 -0.55 -12.23
C TYR A 100 6.16 0.19 -12.80
N PRO A 101 6.29 1.48 -13.15
CA PRO A 101 5.17 2.31 -13.62
C PRO A 101 4.66 1.95 -15.04
N GLU A 102 5.44 1.23 -15.86
CA GLU A 102 5.07 0.94 -17.26
C GLU A 102 3.85 0.01 -17.38
N GLU A 103 3.58 -0.80 -16.36
CA GLU A 103 2.37 -1.64 -16.30
C GLU A 103 1.09 -0.82 -16.08
N TYR A 104 1.21 0.43 -15.60
CA TYR A 104 0.08 1.35 -15.35
C TYR A 104 -0.42 2.03 -16.62
N ASN A 105 0.51 2.53 -17.46
CA ASN A 105 0.14 3.31 -18.64
C ASN A 105 -0.62 2.51 -19.70
N ASN A 106 -0.52 1.18 -19.68
CA ASN A 106 -1.25 0.31 -20.60
C ASN A 106 -2.68 0.00 -20.17
N LEU A 107 -3.05 0.19 -18.89
CA LEU A 107 -4.42 -0.02 -18.40
C LEU A 107 -5.28 1.24 -18.57
N THR A 108 -4.68 2.43 -18.42
CA THR A 108 -5.37 3.73 -18.57
C THR A 108 -5.56 4.20 -20.01
N MET A 109 -4.93 3.54 -21.00
CA MET A 109 -5.05 3.86 -22.44
C MET A 109 -5.96 2.93 -23.23
N SER A 110 -6.76 2.08 -22.57
CA SER A 110 -7.85 1.37 -23.24
C SER A 110 -9.09 2.28 -23.32
N TYR A 111 -9.37 2.72 -24.55
CA TYR A 111 -10.44 3.65 -24.96
C TYR A 111 -11.85 3.27 -24.49
#